data_AF-A0A1C3XUM7-F1
#
_entry.id   AF-A0A1C3XUM7-F1
#
_cell.length_a   1.000
_cell.length_b   1.000
_cell.length_c   1.000
_cell.angle_alpha   90.00
_cell.angle_beta   90.00
_cell.angle_gamma   90.00
#
_symmetry.space_group_name_H-M   'P 1'
#
loop_
_entity.id
_entity.type
_entity.pdbx_description
1 polymer ?
#
loop_
_entity_poly.entity_id
_entity_poly.type
_entity_poly.pdbx_seq_one_letter_code
_entity_poly.pdbx_strand_id
1 'polypeptide(L)'
;MLQCGARWRDCPPDYGPYTTIYNRFNRWAKRGHWRAIFEALARCGKDGVTLSIDSTTIKAHRSASGGKGGSMNKRSAVRAAGGPRKSTR
;
A
#
# COMPACT_ATOMS: atom_id res chain seq x y z
N MET A 1 -23.91 12.51 -1.80
CA MET A 1 -22.50 12.65 -1.38
C MET A 1 -22.02 11.27 -0.95
N LEU A 2 -21.08 10.64 -1.67
CA LEU A 2 -20.58 9.29 -1.29
C LEU A 2 -19.97 9.36 0.12
N GLN A 3 -20.57 8.63 1.06
CA GLN A 3 -20.17 8.61 2.47
C GLN A 3 -18.97 7.69 2.75
N CYS A 4 -18.52 6.89 1.78
CA CYS A 4 -17.35 6.03 1.96
C CYS A 4 -16.09 6.69 1.42
N GLY A 5 -15.14 7.02 2.30
CA GLY A 5 -13.83 7.57 1.93
C GLY A 5 -12.89 6.53 1.29
N ALA A 6 -13.41 5.71 0.37
CA ALA A 6 -12.71 4.59 -0.26
C ALA A 6 -11.99 3.67 0.76
N ARG A 7 -12.71 3.19 1.77
CA ARG A 7 -12.12 2.28 2.77
C ARG A 7 -11.88 0.93 2.11
N TRP A 8 -10.72 0.31 2.37
CA TRP A 8 -10.42 -1.05 1.89
C TRP A 8 -11.46 -2.10 2.30
N ARG A 9 -12.16 -1.88 3.43
CA ARG A 9 -13.23 -2.74 3.93
C ARG A 9 -14.48 -2.73 3.04
N ASP A 10 -14.66 -1.70 2.23
CA ASP A 10 -15.80 -1.56 1.33
C ASP A 10 -15.53 -2.21 -0.04
N CYS A 11 -14.35 -2.83 -0.24
CA CYS A 11 -14.05 -3.56 -1.47
C CYS A 11 -14.96 -4.80 -1.62
N PRO A 12 -15.38 -5.13 -2.86
CA PRO A 12 -16.14 -6.35 -3.13
C PRO A 12 -15.46 -7.61 -2.58
N PRO A 13 -16.24 -8.56 -2.04
CA PRO A 13 -15.70 -9.78 -1.43
C PRO A 13 -14.95 -10.67 -2.44
N ASP A 14 -15.24 -10.55 -3.74
CA ASP A 14 -14.57 -11.30 -4.81
C ASP A 14 -13.06 -11.02 -4.91
N TYR A 15 -12.60 -9.86 -4.41
CA TYR A 15 -11.18 -9.52 -4.34
C TYR A 15 -10.45 -10.17 -3.15
N GLY A 16 -11.19 -10.85 -2.28
CA GLY A 16 -10.68 -11.47 -1.07
C GLY A 16 -10.48 -10.49 0.09
N PRO A 17 -9.72 -10.89 1.12
CA PRO A 17 -9.56 -10.09 2.33
C PRO A 17 -8.99 -8.69 2.06
N TYR A 18 -9.57 -7.67 2.69
CA TYR A 18 -9.16 -6.27 2.51
C TYR A 18 -7.66 -6.01 2.81
N THR A 19 -7.06 -6.81 3.71
CA THR A 19 -5.63 -6.76 4.03
C THR A 19 -4.76 -7.19 2.85
N THR A 20 -5.20 -8.20 2.09
CA THR A 20 -4.53 -8.67 0.87
C THR A 20 -4.55 -7.59 -0.21
N ILE A 21 -5.68 -6.90 -0.36
CA ILE A 21 -5.85 -5.79 -1.31
C ILE A 21 -4.88 -4.65 -0.95
N TYR A 22 -4.87 -4.20 0.31
CA TYR A 22 -3.94 -3.18 0.78
C TYR A 22 -2.47 -3.57 0.57
N ASN A 23 -2.10 -4.82 0.89
CA ASN A 23 -0.74 -5.32 0.72
C ASN A 23 -0.31 -5.35 -0.76
N ARG A 24 -1.23 -5.69 -1.66
CA ARG A 24 -0.99 -5.64 -3.11
C ARG A 24 -0.80 -4.20 -3.58
N PHE A 25 -1.72 -3.31 -3.19
CA PHE A 25 -1.64 -1.88 -3.51
C PHE A 25 -0.30 -1.28 -3.07
N ASN A 26 0.12 -1.52 -1.83
CA ASN A 26 1.38 -0.99 -1.29
C ASN A 26 2.62 -1.58 -2.00
N ARG A 27 2.61 -2.88 -2.33
CA ARG A 27 3.70 -3.49 -3.11
C ARG A 27 3.82 -2.88 -4.50
N TRP A 28 2.69 -2.63 -5.17
CA TRP A 28 2.66 -2.00 -6.49
C TRP A 28 3.12 -0.54 -6.43
N ALA A 29 2.72 0.19 -5.40
CA ALA A 29 3.19 1.54 -5.15
C ALA A 29 4.71 1.60 -4.97
N LYS A 30 5.27 0.74 -4.13
CA LYS A 30 6.73 0.64 -3.93
C LYS A 30 7.49 0.26 -5.20
N ARG A 31 6.88 -0.54 -6.07
CA ARG A 31 7.44 -0.93 -7.36
C ARG A 31 7.15 0.08 -8.48
N GLY A 32 6.50 1.21 -8.20
CA GLY A 32 6.22 2.26 -9.19
C GLY A 32 5.14 1.94 -10.22
N HIS A 33 4.35 0.87 -10.05
CA HIS A 33 3.36 0.45 -11.05
C HIS A 33 2.29 1.51 -11.29
N TRP A 34 1.84 2.20 -10.23
CA TRP A 34 0.86 3.29 -10.35
C TRP A 34 1.33 4.41 -11.27
N ARG A 35 2.62 4.77 -11.18
CA ARG A 35 3.21 5.78 -12.05
C ARG A 35 3.30 5.28 -13.49
N ALA A 36 3.71 4.04 -13.71
CA ALA A 36 3.79 3.45 -15.05
C ALA A 36 2.40 3.41 -15.74
N ILE A 37 1.36 3.03 -15.01
CA ILE A 37 -0.02 3.02 -15.52
C ILE A 37 -0.46 4.45 -15.89
N PHE A 38 -0.21 5.42 -15.01
CA PHE A 38 -0.52 6.83 -15.28
C PHE A 38 0.18 7.35 -16.53
N GLU A 39 1.48 7.08 -16.67
CA GLU A 39 2.25 7.51 -17.84
C GLU A 39 1.76 6.86 -19.13
N ALA A 40 1.36 5.58 -19.09
CA ALA A 40 0.77 4.88 -20.24
C ALA A 40 -0.57 5.51 -20.66
N LEU A 41 -1.47 5.75 -19.70
CA LEU A 41 -2.77 6.38 -19.97
C LEU A 41 -2.62 7.82 -20.48
N ALA A 42 -1.69 8.58 -19.91
CA ALA A 42 -1.40 9.95 -20.33
C ALA A 42 -0.83 10.03 -21.76
N ARG A 43 -0.16 8.98 -22.25
CA ARG A 43 0.30 8.91 -23.65
C ARG A 43 -0.87 8.69 -24.61
N CYS A 44 -1.82 7.81 -24.28
CA CYS A 44 -3.01 7.57 -25.10
C CYS A 44 -3.94 8.79 -25.20
N GLY A 45 -3.92 9.68 -24.21
CA GLY A 45 -4.71 10.92 -24.22
C GLY A 45 -4.24 11.99 -25.20
N LYS A 46 -3.11 11.80 -25.89
CA LYS A 46 -2.57 12.78 -26.85
C LYS A 46 -3.21 12.74 -28.23
N ASP A 47 -3.98 11.69 -28.53
CA ASP A 47 -4.51 11.42 -29.87
C ASP A 47 -5.91 12.02 -30.11
N GLY A 48 -6.30 13.05 -29.34
CA GLY A 48 -7.53 13.83 -29.59
C GLY A 48 -8.82 13.23 -29.02
N VAL A 49 -8.74 12.18 -28.19
CA VAL A 49 -9.90 11.71 -27.42
C VAL A 49 -10.11 12.66 -26.24
N THR A 50 -11.23 13.38 -26.24
CA THR A 50 -11.68 14.20 -25.11
C THR A 50 -11.68 13.35 -23.83
N LEU A 51 -10.65 13.49 -23.00
CA LEU A 51 -10.62 12.92 -21.66
C LEU A 51 -11.58 13.75 -20.80
N SER A 52 -12.84 13.34 -20.73
CA SER A 52 -13.80 13.89 -19.76
C SER A 52 -13.35 13.46 -18.37
N ILE A 53 -12.59 14.33 -17.69
CA ILE A 53 -12.17 14.11 -16.31
C ILE A 53 -13.28 14.64 -15.41
N ASP A 54 -14.30 13.82 -15.16
CA ASP A 54 -15.18 14.04 -14.02
C ASP A 54 -14.39 13.72 -12.75
N SER A 55 -13.64 14.69 -12.24
CA SER A 55 -12.78 14.49 -11.08
C SER A 55 -13.62 14.37 -9.82
N THR A 56 -13.81 13.15 -9.31
CA THR A 56 -14.31 12.95 -7.94
C THR A 56 -13.14 12.95 -6.97
N THR A 57 -13.12 13.91 -6.03
CA THR A 57 -12.09 13.97 -4.99
C THR A 57 -12.60 13.42 -3.67
N ILE A 58 -11.78 12.58 -3.01
CA ILE A 58 -12.06 12.07 -1.66
C ILE A 58 -11.05 12.74 -0.72
N LYS A 59 -11.56 13.53 0.23
CA LYS A 59 -10.71 14.15 1.26
C LYS A 59 -10.16 13.06 2.18
N ALA A 60 -8.84 12.94 2.25
CA ALA A 60 -8.20 12.04 3.19
C ALA A 60 -8.51 12.47 4.63
N HIS A 61 -8.86 11.52 5.50
CA HIS A 61 -9.04 11.80 6.93
C HIS A 61 -7.70 12.24 7.55
N ARG A 62 -7.73 13.08 8.60
CA ARG A 62 -6.52 13.58 9.29
C ARG A 62 -5.61 12.48 9.85
N SER A 63 -6.12 11.25 9.99
CA SER A 63 -5.34 10.09 10.44
C SER A 63 -4.71 9.28 9.29
N ALA A 64 -4.88 9.72 8.04
CA ALA A 64 -4.26 9.11 6.86
C ALA A 64 -2.83 9.60 6.63
N SER A 65 -2.44 10.74 7.22
CA SER A 65 -1.04 11.15 7.33
C SER A 65 -0.32 10.09 8.18
N GLY A 66 0.58 9.34 7.55
CA GLY A 66 1.32 8.28 8.23
C GLY A 66 1.99 8.77 9.51
N GLY A 67 2.10 7.89 10.51
CA GLY A 67 2.87 8.18 11.72
C GLY A 67 4.34 8.43 11.39
N LYS A 68 4.99 9.28 12.20
CA LYS A 68 6.45 9.56 12.18
C LYS A 68 7.20 8.26 11.86
N GLY A 69 7.91 8.24 10.73
CA GLY A 69 8.58 7.04 10.21
C GLY A 69 9.31 6.29 11.33
N GLY A 70 8.90 5.05 11.57
CA GLY A 70 9.55 4.18 12.54
C GLY A 70 11.02 3.97 12.19
N SER A 71 11.84 3.78 13.23
CA SER A 71 13.27 3.50 13.13
C SER A 71 13.59 2.52 12.00
N MET A 72 14.45 2.92 11.06
CA MET A 72 15.00 2.02 10.05
C MET A 72 15.48 0.74 10.71
N ASN A 73 15.06 -0.41 10.18
CA ASN A 73 15.42 -1.76 10.64
C ASN A 73 16.85 -1.82 11.18
N LYS A 74 17.00 -1.72 12.51
CA LYS A 74 18.22 -2.11 13.18
C LYS A 74 18.23 -3.64 13.08
N ARG A 75 19.12 -4.20 12.25
CA ARG A 75 19.33 -5.66 12.23
C ARG A 75 19.59 -6.06 13.68
N SER A 76 18.66 -6.80 14.28
CA SER A 76 18.87 -7.39 15.60
C SER A 76 20.14 -8.21 15.50
N ALA A 77 21.10 -7.88 16.35
CA ALA A 77 22.41 -8.50 16.37
C ALA A 77 22.29 -10.03 16.27
N VAL A 78 23.21 -10.60 15.51
CA VAL A 78 23.48 -12.03 15.33
C VAL A 78 23.13 -12.81 16.60
N ARG A 79 22.37 -13.92 16.47
CA ARG A 79 22.19 -14.90 17.55
C ARG A 79 23.58 -15.37 17.98
N ALA A 80 24.11 -14.78 19.05
CA ALA A 80 25.30 -15.28 19.70
C ALA A 80 24.96 -16.66 20.30
N ALA A 81 25.58 -17.67 19.71
CA ALA A 81 25.88 -19.00 20.24
C ALA A 81 24.89 -19.59 21.26
N GLY A 82 24.17 -20.64 20.83
CA GLY A 82 23.55 -21.58 21.75
C GLY A 82 24.61 -22.19 22.68
N GLY A 83 24.59 -21.79 23.95
CA GLY A 83 25.34 -22.48 25.00
C GLY A 83 24.72 -23.86 25.29
N PRO A 84 25.53 -24.89 25.60
CA PRO A 84 25.03 -26.24 25.79
C PRO A 84 24.18 -26.35 27.06
N ARG A 85 23.13 -27.18 27.00
CA ARG A 85 22.25 -27.48 28.15
C ARG A 85 23.05 -28.26 29.20
N LYS A 86 23.15 -27.73 30.43
CA LYS A 86 23.72 -28.48 31.56
C LYS A 86 22.71 -29.55 32.00
N SER A 87 23.13 -30.81 31.95
CA SER A 87 22.40 -31.96 32.51
C SER A 87 22.57 -31.97 34.01
N THR A 88 21.46 -32.14 34.75
CA THR A 88 21.45 -32.42 36.19
C THR A 88 21.41 -33.93 36.38
N ARG A 89 22.22 -34.47 37.30
CA ARG A 89 22.07 -35.82 37.86
C ARG A 89 21.53 -35.67 39.28
#